data_AF-A0A845ST24-F1
#
_entry.id   AF-A0A845ST24-F1
#
_cell.length_a   1.000
_cell.length_b   1.000
_cell.length_c   1.000
_cell.angle_alpha   90.00
_cell.angle_beta   90.00
_cell.angle_gamma   90.00
#
_symmetry.space_group_name_H-M   'P 1'
#
loop_
_entity.id
_entity.type
_entity.pdbx_description
1 polymer ?
#
loop_
_entity_poly.entity_id
_entity_poly.type
_entity_poly.pdbx_seq_one_letter_code
_entity_poly.pdbx_strand_id
1 'polypeptide(L)' 'MDLRGGRITIGELLSRPDVRARVQNAFPGVLNSPLAARVNGLTLNGALQMAARYVPRARLDQLVRELESM' A
#
# COMPACT_ATOMS: atom_id res chain seq x y z
N MET A 1 -9.99 8.12 -1.92
CA MET A 1 -9.98 7.91 -3.37
C MET A 1 -10.66 6.59 -3.67
N ASP A 2 -11.02 6.34 -4.93
CA ASP A 2 -11.54 5.03 -5.32
C ASP A 2 -10.41 3.99 -5.38
N LEU A 3 -10.30 3.17 -4.33
CA LEU A 3 -9.39 2.02 -4.27
C LEU A 3 -9.88 0.82 -5.09
N ARG A 4 -11.01 0.96 -5.80
CA ARG A 4 -11.71 -0.11 -6.53
C ARG A 4 -11.99 -1.33 -5.64
N GLY A 5 -12.21 -1.11 -4.34
CA GLY A 5 -12.36 -2.17 -3.35
C GLY A 5 -11.09 -3.00 -3.13
N GLY A 6 -9.91 -2.38 -3.24
CA GLY A 6 -8.61 -3.05 -3.07
C GLY A 6 -8.13 -3.85 -4.28
N ARG A 7 -8.77 -3.65 -5.44
CA ARG A 7 -8.36 -4.22 -6.74
C ARG A 7 -7.30 -3.38 -7.45
N ILE A 8 -7.15 -2.11 -7.06
CA ILE A 8 -6.06 -1.26 -7.56
C ILE A 8 -4.70 -1.90 -7.23
N THR A 9 -3.76 -1.83 -8.17
CA THR A 9 -2.41 -2.35 -7.94
C THR A 9 -1.60 -1.39 -7.07
N ILE A 10 -0.62 -1.92 -6.34
CA ILE A 10 0.34 -1.09 -5.61
C ILE A 10 1.11 -0.19 -6.58
N GLY A 11 1.42 -0.64 -7.80
CA GLY A 11 2.03 0.19 -8.83
C GLY A 11 1.15 1.37 -9.24
N GLU A 12 -0.15 1.14 -9.48
CA GLU A 12 -1.11 2.24 -9.74
C GLU A 12 -1.25 3.16 -8.53
N LEU A 13 -1.26 2.63 -7.30
CA LEU A 13 -1.28 3.42 -6.07
C LEU A 13 -0.05 4.32 -5.93
N LEU A 14 1.14 3.74 -6.08
CA LEU A 14 2.43 4.42 -5.94
C LEU A 14 2.78 5.32 -7.13
N SER A 15 2.05 5.20 -8.24
CA SER A 15 2.13 6.17 -9.34
C SER A 15 1.67 7.56 -8.90
N ARG A 16 0.86 7.65 -7.84
CA ARG A 16 0.39 8.90 -7.26
C ARG A 16 1.37 9.37 -6.16
N PRO A 17 1.94 10.58 -6.27
CA PRO A 17 3.00 11.03 -5.37
C PRO A 17 2.54 11.24 -3.92
N ASP A 18 1.28 11.62 -3.73
CA ASP A 18 0.58 11.74 -2.44
C ASP A 18 0.47 10.40 -1.71
N VAL A 19 0.06 9.34 -2.42
CA VAL A 19 -0.04 7.98 -1.89
C VAL A 19 1.35 7.43 -1.59
N ARG A 20 2.31 7.65 -2.49
CA ARG A 20 3.71 7.24 -2.28
C ARG A 20 4.29 7.85 -1.01
N ALA A 21 4.06 9.14 -0.76
CA ALA A 21 4.51 9.81 0.46
C ALA A 21 3.86 9.22 1.73
N ARG A 22 2.55 8.93 1.70
CA ARG A 22 1.84 8.26 2.80
C ARG A 22 2.42 6.87 3.09
N VAL A 23 2.60 6.06 2.06
CA VAL A 23 3.17 4.70 2.18
C VAL A 23 4.60 4.77 2.69
N GLN A 24 5.42 5.72 2.23
CA GLN A 24 6.79 5.91 2.70
C GLN A 24 6.84 6.33 4.19
N ASN A 25 5.92 7.19 4.62
CA ASN A 25 5.80 7.62 6.02
C ASN A 25 5.30 6.49 6.93
N ALA A 26 4.33 5.70 6.48
CA ALA A 26 3.80 4.57 7.25
C ALA A 26 4.77 3.39 7.29
N PHE A 27 5.49 3.15 6.19
CA PHE A 27 6.38 2.02 5.98
C PHE A 27 7.73 2.46 5.37
N PRO A 28 8.58 3.11 6.17
CA PRO A 28 9.91 3.50 5.71
C PRO A 28 10.70 2.25 5.30
N GLY A 29 11.25 2.26 4.09
CA GLY A 29 12.04 1.15 3.54
C GLY A 29 11.27 0.12 2.73
N VAL A 30 9.92 0.09 2.76
CA VAL A 30 9.14 -0.81 1.87
C VAL A 30 9.36 -0.47 0.41
N LEU A 31 9.41 0.81 0.07
CA LEU A 31 9.62 1.29 -1.31
C LEU A 31 11.07 1.10 -1.80
N ASN A 32 12.03 1.00 -0.88
CA ASN A 32 13.44 0.75 -1.20
C ASN A 32 13.82 -0.73 -1.03
N SER A 33 12.88 -1.60 -0.66
CA SER A 33 13.12 -3.02 -0.49
C SER A 33 13.21 -3.71 -1.86
N PRO A 34 14.02 -4.77 -2.02
CA PRO A 34 13.98 -5.64 -3.20
C PRO A 34 12.58 -6.21 -3.50
N LEU A 35 11.71 -6.25 -2.48
CA LEU A 35 10.32 -6.67 -2.60
C LEU A 35 9.42 -5.59 -3.21
N ALA A 36 9.81 -4.32 -3.21
CA ALA A 36 9.05 -3.20 -3.78
C ALA A 36 8.67 -3.46 -5.23
N ALA A 37 9.64 -3.92 -6.02
CA ALA A 37 9.44 -4.26 -7.42
C ALA A 37 8.46 -5.43 -7.61
N ARG A 38 8.43 -6.39 -6.68
CA ARG A 38 7.48 -7.50 -6.69
C ARG A 38 6.08 -7.08 -6.26
N VAL A 39 5.96 -6.19 -5.27
CA VAL A 39 4.64 -5.74 -4.79
C VAL A 39 3.97 -4.77 -5.76
N ASN A 40 4.72 -4.06 -6.60
CA ASN A 40 4.16 -3.14 -7.62
C ASN A 40 3.12 -3.80 -8.54
N GLY A 41 3.29 -5.08 -8.89
CA GLY A 41 2.33 -5.83 -9.70
C GLY A 41 1.17 -6.45 -8.92
N LEU A 42 1.20 -6.39 -7.59
CA LEU A 42 0.15 -6.97 -6.74
C LEU A 42 -0.99 -5.98 -6.54
N THR A 43 -2.20 -6.52 -6.37
CA THR A 43 -3.34 -5.74 -5.87
C THR A 43 -3.07 -5.27 -4.45
N LEU A 44 -3.70 -4.16 -4.07
CA LEU A 44 -3.66 -3.66 -2.69
C LEU A 44 -3.99 -4.80 -1.71
N ASN A 45 -5.07 -5.53 -1.92
CA ASN A 45 -5.44 -6.65 -1.04
C ASN A 45 -4.36 -7.73 -0.94
N GLY A 46 -3.70 -8.09 -2.05
CA GLY A 46 -2.60 -9.06 -2.03
C GLY A 46 -1.38 -8.54 -1.27
N ALA A 47 -1.03 -7.28 -1.47
CA ALA A 47 0.06 -6.64 -0.75
C ALA A 47 -0.25 -6.50 0.76
N LEU A 48 -1.50 -6.16 1.12
CA LEU A 48 -1.96 -6.11 2.51
C LEU A 48 -1.86 -7.49 3.19
N GLN A 49 -2.23 -8.58 2.50
CA GLN A 49 -2.08 -9.93 3.04
C GLN A 49 -0.61 -10.30 3.29
N MET A 50 0.30 -9.89 2.41
CA MET A 50 1.73 -10.07 2.64
C MET A 50 2.24 -9.21 3.79
N ALA A 51 1.85 -7.92 3.81
CA ALA A 51 2.25 -6.98 4.85
C ALA A 51 1.71 -7.37 6.23
N ALA A 52 0.54 -8.01 6.29
CA ALA A 52 -0.07 -8.49 7.54
C ALA A 52 0.80 -9.51 8.31
N ARG A 53 1.81 -10.10 7.66
CA ARG A 53 2.82 -10.98 8.31
C ARG A 53 3.87 -10.20 9.09
N TYR A 54 4.10 -8.94 8.72
CA TYR A 54 5.15 -8.08 9.27
C TYR A 54 4.60 -6.87 10.02
N VAL A 55 3.35 -6.50 9.73
CA VAL A 55 2.68 -5.29 10.22
C VAL A 55 1.30 -5.67 10.77
N PRO A 56 0.87 -5.09 11.90
CA PRO A 56 -0.48 -5.29 12.41
C PRO A 56 -1.55 -4.87 11.39
N ARG A 57 -2.59 -5.71 11.24
CA ARG A 57 -3.75 -5.43 10.36
C ARG A 57 -4.39 -4.08 10.64
N ALA A 58 -4.49 -3.67 11.91
CA ALA A 58 -5.05 -2.37 12.29
C ALA A 58 -4.34 -1.18 11.63
N ARG A 59 -3.00 -1.21 11.50
CA ARG A 59 -2.25 -0.16 10.79
C ARG A 59 -2.51 -0.17 9.28
N LEU A 60 -2.64 -1.36 8.72
CA LEU A 60 -2.95 -1.54 7.30
C LEU A 60 -4.35 -1.02 6.97
N ASP A 61 -5.34 -1.40 7.77
CA ASP A 61 -6.73 -0.93 7.63
C ASP A 61 -6.83 0.59 7.82
N GLN A 62 -6.07 1.15 8.76
CA GLN A 62 -5.98 2.59 8.93
C GLN A 62 -5.41 3.27 7.68
N LEU A 63 -4.31 2.76 7.12
CA LEU A 63 -3.74 3.31 5.89
C LEU A 63 -4.75 3.23 4.73
N VAL A 64 -5.45 2.11 4.58
CA VAL A 64 -6.49 1.94 3.55
C VAL A 64 -7.60 2.97 3.71
N ARG A 65 -8.11 3.16 4.93
CA ARG A 65 -9.14 4.18 5.21
C ARG A 65 -8.65 5.59 4.93
N GLU A 66 -7.42 5.92 5.31
CA GLU A 66 -6.81 7.21 5.00
C GLU A 66 -6.75 7.43 3.48
N LEU A 67 -6.30 6.41 2.73
CA LEU A 67 -6.26 6.44 1.26
C LEU A 67 -7.67 6.54 0.65
N GLU A 68 -8.70 5.92 1.24
CA GLU A 68 -10.09 6.07 0.83
C GLU A 68 -10.65 7.48 1.09
N SER A 69 -10.15 8.16 2.12
CA SER A 69 -10.59 9.52 2.47
C SER A 69 -9.95 10.64 1.65
N MET A 70 -8.88 10.35 0.90
CA MET A 70 -8.13 11.30 0.06
C MET A 70 -8.75 11.51 -1.32
#